data_AF-A0A655JF06-F1
#
_entry.id   AF-A0A655JF06-F1
#
_cell.length_a   1.000
_cell.length_b   1.000
_cell.length_c   1.000
_cell.angle_alpha   90.00
_cell.angle_beta   90.00
_cell.angle_gamma   90.00
#
_symmetry.space_group_name_H-M   'P 1'
#
loop_
_entity.id
_entity.type
_entity.pdbx_description
1 polymer ?
#
loop_
_entity_poly.entity_id
_entity_poly.type
_entity_poly.pdbx_seq_one_letter_code
_entity_poly.pdbx_strand_id
1 'polypeptide(L)'
;MDSVAKAGLLAGHPTNFATNTMVIVAAAGNPKKIRSFADLTRPGLNVVVCQPSVPCGSATRRIEDATGIHLNPVSEELSVTDVLNKVITGQADAGLVYVSDALSVATKVTCVRFPEAAGVVNVYAIAVLKRTSQPALARQFVAMVTAAAGRRILDQSGFAKP
;
A
#
# COMPACT_ATOMS: atom_id res chain seq x y z
N MET A 1 0.28 -13.53 6.49
CA MET A 1 0.06 -14.03 7.86
C MET A 1 -0.59 -15.41 7.83
N ASP A 2 -1.71 -15.56 7.12
CA ASP A 2 -2.53 -16.79 7.11
C ASP A 2 -1.77 -18.07 6.80
N SER A 3 -0.90 -18.07 5.78
CA SER A 3 -0.11 -19.27 5.44
C SER A 3 0.75 -19.74 6.62
N VAL A 4 1.35 -18.80 7.36
CA VAL A 4 2.19 -19.08 8.53
C VAL A 4 1.33 -19.55 9.72
N ALA A 5 0.16 -18.94 9.92
CA ALA A 5 -0.79 -19.33 10.95
C ALA A 5 -1.35 -20.74 10.70
N LYS A 6 -1.78 -21.05 9.47
CA LYS A 6 -2.28 -22.37 9.05
C LYS A 6 -1.22 -23.46 9.20
N ALA A 7 0.05 -23.12 8.99
CA ALA A 7 1.17 -24.04 9.23
C ALA A 7 1.49 -24.27 10.73
N GLY A 8 0.78 -23.63 11.66
CA GLY A 8 1.00 -23.79 13.10
C GLY A 8 2.35 -23.25 13.59
N LEU A 9 2.92 -22.29 12.84
CA LEU A 9 4.26 -21.76 13.08
C LEU A 9 4.30 -20.54 14.00
N LEU A 10 3.14 -20.08 14.48
CA LEU A 10 3.02 -18.95 15.39
C LEU A 10 3.01 -19.40 16.85
N ALA A 11 3.65 -18.62 17.73
CA ALA A 11 3.65 -18.83 19.18
C ALA A 11 2.36 -18.34 19.86
N GLY A 12 1.46 -17.70 19.11
CA GLY A 12 0.20 -17.14 19.57
C GLY A 12 -0.62 -16.58 18.39
N HIS A 13 -1.70 -15.86 18.68
CA HIS A 13 -2.53 -15.24 17.66
C HIS A 13 -1.86 -14.00 17.05
N PRO A 14 -1.95 -13.80 15.72
CA PRO A 14 -1.57 -12.53 15.10
C PRO A 14 -2.39 -11.36 15.64
N THR A 15 -1.74 -10.22 15.78
CA THR A 15 -2.38 -8.95 16.12
C THR A 15 -2.31 -8.02 14.92
N ASN A 16 -3.45 -7.50 14.47
CA ASN A 16 -3.45 -6.43 13.49
C ASN A 16 -2.88 -5.16 14.14
N PHE A 17 -1.94 -4.49 13.47
CA PHE A 17 -1.23 -3.34 14.06
C PHE A 17 -1.26 -2.09 13.18
N ALA A 18 -1.58 -2.22 11.89
CA ALA A 18 -1.76 -1.11 10.98
C ALA A 18 -2.72 -1.47 9.84
N THR A 19 -3.32 -0.44 9.25
CA THR A 19 -4.01 -0.52 7.96
C THR A 19 -3.40 0.46 6.97
N ASN A 20 -3.64 0.21 5.69
CA ASN A 20 -3.26 1.13 4.63
C ASN A 20 -4.26 1.07 3.49
N THR A 21 -4.35 2.15 2.72
CA THR A 21 -5.27 2.28 1.58
C THR A 21 -4.51 2.78 0.37
N MET A 22 -5.01 2.44 -0.81
CA MET A 22 -4.42 2.93 -2.07
C MET A 22 -4.63 4.44 -2.22
N VAL A 23 -3.70 5.08 -2.93
CA VAL A 23 -3.77 6.47 -3.37
C VAL A 23 -3.21 6.55 -4.78
N ILE A 24 -3.72 7.49 -5.56
CA ILE A 24 -3.12 7.80 -6.86
C ILE A 24 -1.95 8.75 -6.61
N VAL A 25 -0.80 8.45 -7.17
CA VAL A 25 0.31 9.39 -7.29
C VAL A 25 0.37 9.88 -8.72
N ALA A 26 0.46 11.20 -8.89
CA ALA A 26 0.70 11.86 -10.16
C ALA A 26 2.05 12.58 -10.12
N ALA A 27 2.60 12.89 -11.29
CA ALA A 27 3.75 13.79 -11.39
C ALA A 27 3.52 15.09 -10.59
N ALA A 28 4.58 15.66 -10.03
CA ALA A 28 4.50 16.87 -9.20
C ALA A 28 3.69 17.98 -9.88
N GLY A 29 2.73 18.56 -9.15
CA GLY A 29 1.80 19.57 -9.65
C GLY A 29 0.60 19.01 -10.43
N ASN A 30 0.54 17.70 -10.65
CA ASN A 30 -0.55 17.00 -11.35
C ASN A 30 -0.92 17.64 -12.70
N PRO A 31 0.02 17.72 -13.67
CA PRO A 31 -0.18 18.43 -14.94
C PRO A 31 -1.32 17.83 -15.79
N LYS A 32 -1.58 16.52 -15.62
CA LYS A 32 -2.67 15.80 -16.30
C LYS A 32 -4.03 15.97 -15.61
N LYS A 33 -4.11 16.75 -14.52
CA LYS A 33 -5.35 17.07 -13.79
C LYS A 33 -6.15 15.82 -13.38
N ILE A 34 -5.47 14.79 -12.91
CA ILE A 34 -6.09 13.55 -12.42
C ILE A 34 -6.83 13.85 -11.12
N ARG A 35 -8.08 13.45 -11.00
CA ARG A 35 -8.94 13.73 -9.84
C ARG A 35 -9.68 12.51 -9.30
N SER A 36 -9.73 11.43 -10.06
CA SER A 36 -10.49 10.23 -9.73
C SER A 36 -9.78 8.96 -10.23
N PHE A 37 -10.23 7.80 -9.75
CA PHE A 37 -9.77 6.51 -10.28
C PHE A 37 -10.12 6.35 -11.77
N ALA A 38 -11.32 6.79 -12.17
CA ALA A 38 -11.76 6.77 -13.57
C ALA A 38 -10.85 7.57 -14.50
N ASP A 39 -10.24 8.68 -14.05
CA ASP A 39 -9.32 9.48 -14.87
C ASP A 39 -8.08 8.69 -15.33
N LEU A 40 -7.75 7.58 -14.66
CA LEU A 40 -6.62 6.72 -15.02
C LEU A 40 -6.86 5.93 -16.31
N THR A 41 -8.09 5.86 -16.83
CA THR A 41 -8.40 5.21 -18.10
C THR A 41 -8.39 6.15 -19.30
N ARG A 42 -8.16 7.46 -19.07
CA ARG A 42 -8.18 8.45 -20.15
C ARG A 42 -7.11 8.12 -21.21
N PRO A 43 -7.46 8.20 -22.51
CA PRO A 43 -6.49 8.01 -23.58
C PRO A 43 -5.30 8.97 -23.47
N GLY A 44 -4.09 8.48 -23.78
CA GLY A 44 -2.86 9.27 -23.74
C GLY A 44 -2.30 9.54 -22.34
N LEU A 45 -2.80 8.83 -21.32
CA LEU A 45 -2.24 8.83 -19.98
C LEU A 45 -1.38 7.58 -19.75
N ASN A 46 -0.12 7.77 -19.39
CA ASN A 46 0.78 6.68 -19.04
C ASN A 46 0.61 6.30 -17.57
N VAL A 47 -0.15 5.24 -17.30
CA VAL A 47 -0.39 4.72 -15.95
C VAL A 47 0.48 3.51 -15.67
N VAL A 48 1.11 3.46 -14.50
CA VAL A 48 1.88 2.30 -14.04
C VAL A 48 1.27 1.79 -12.73
N VAL A 49 1.14 0.47 -12.63
CA VAL A 49 0.59 -0.19 -11.44
C VAL A 49 1.54 -1.29 -10.98
N CYS A 50 1.26 -1.90 -9.84
CA CYS A 50 1.95 -3.12 -9.44
C CYS A 50 1.39 -4.35 -10.17
N GLN A 51 2.24 -5.35 -10.34
CA GLN A 51 1.85 -6.66 -10.87
C GLN A 51 0.80 -7.35 -9.99
N PRO A 52 -0.05 -8.20 -10.61
CA PRO A 52 -1.02 -8.99 -9.90
C PRO A 52 -0.56 -9.82 -8.71
N SER A 53 0.64 -10.37 -8.80
CA SER A 53 1.19 -11.29 -7.81
C SER A 53 1.56 -10.62 -6.49
N VAL A 54 1.66 -9.29 -6.44
CA VAL A 54 2.08 -8.54 -5.24
C VAL A 54 0.91 -7.77 -4.59
N PRO A 55 1.00 -7.43 -3.29
CA PRO A 55 -0.16 -6.87 -2.56
C PRO A 55 -0.79 -5.62 -3.17
N CYS A 56 0.01 -4.64 -3.62
CA CYS A 56 -0.53 -3.43 -4.26
C CYS A 56 -1.27 -3.72 -5.57
N GLY A 57 -0.80 -4.69 -6.37
CA GLY A 57 -1.47 -5.05 -7.62
C GLY A 57 -2.72 -5.88 -7.39
N SER A 58 -2.73 -6.71 -6.35
CA SER A 58 -3.97 -7.35 -5.87
C SER A 58 -4.98 -6.32 -5.34
N ALA A 59 -4.52 -5.26 -4.67
CA ALA A 59 -5.40 -4.19 -4.21
C ALA A 59 -5.98 -3.40 -5.39
N THR A 60 -5.15 -3.05 -6.40
CA THR A 60 -5.61 -2.44 -7.64
C THR A 60 -6.71 -3.27 -8.30
N ARG A 61 -6.50 -4.57 -8.51
CA ARG A 61 -7.53 -5.45 -9.10
C ARG A 61 -8.83 -5.46 -8.31
N ARG A 62 -8.77 -5.50 -6.98
CA ARG A 62 -9.99 -5.44 -6.15
C ARG A 62 -10.75 -4.12 -6.33
N ILE A 63 -10.05 -3.02 -6.58
CA ILE A 63 -10.67 -1.72 -6.90
C ILE A 63 -11.29 -1.79 -8.30
N GLU A 64 -10.58 -2.33 -9.29
CA GLU A 64 -11.12 -2.52 -10.65
C GLU A 64 -12.39 -3.40 -10.63
N ASP A 65 -12.35 -4.54 -9.94
CA ASP A 65 -13.49 -5.46 -9.81
C ASP A 65 -14.68 -4.79 -9.10
N ALA A 66 -14.43 -4.01 -8.06
CA ALA A 66 -15.48 -3.32 -7.31
C ALA A 66 -16.12 -2.17 -8.08
N THR A 67 -15.41 -1.58 -9.04
CA THR A 67 -15.84 -0.38 -9.78
C THR A 67 -16.29 -0.67 -11.20
N GLY A 68 -15.87 -1.81 -11.78
CA GLY A 68 -15.97 -2.09 -13.21
C GLY A 68 -15.05 -1.24 -14.07
N ILE A 69 -14.17 -0.42 -13.47
CA ILE A 69 -13.19 0.40 -14.18
C ILE A 69 -11.89 -0.40 -14.29
N HIS A 70 -11.56 -0.85 -15.50
CA HIS A 70 -10.33 -1.56 -15.77
C HIS A 70 -9.28 -0.62 -16.36
N LEU A 71 -8.11 -0.59 -15.75
CA LEU A 71 -6.96 0.17 -16.18
C LEU A 71 -6.25 -0.55 -17.32
N ASN A 72 -5.59 0.22 -18.20
CA ASN A 72 -4.70 -0.30 -19.22
C ASN A 72 -3.29 0.25 -18.99
N PRO A 73 -2.55 -0.28 -17.99
CA PRO A 73 -1.28 0.27 -17.60
C PRO A 73 -0.22 0.06 -18.70
N VAL A 74 0.67 1.03 -18.85
CA VAL A 74 1.81 0.92 -19.78
C VAL A 74 2.94 0.05 -19.20
N SER A 75 2.89 -0.25 -17.90
CA SER A 75 3.83 -1.13 -17.22
C SER A 75 3.25 -1.65 -15.89
N GLU A 76 3.68 -2.85 -15.50
CA GLU A 76 3.36 -3.46 -14.21
C GLU A 76 4.64 -3.78 -13.43
N GLU A 77 4.78 -3.21 -12.22
CA GLU A 77 5.99 -3.33 -11.42
C GLU A 77 5.87 -4.35 -10.28
N LEU A 78 7.01 -4.88 -9.82
CA LEU A 78 7.04 -5.82 -8.70
C LEU A 78 6.93 -5.13 -7.32
N SER A 79 7.04 -3.81 -7.25
CA SER A 79 6.97 -3.07 -5.99
C SER A 79 6.37 -1.68 -6.15
N VAL A 80 5.78 -1.15 -5.06
CA VAL A 80 5.33 0.25 -4.97
C VAL A 80 6.47 1.24 -5.17
N THR A 81 7.69 0.89 -4.76
CA THR A 81 8.89 1.73 -4.94
C THR A 81 9.19 1.96 -6.41
N ASP A 82 9.05 0.92 -7.24
CA ASP A 82 9.28 1.02 -8.68
C ASP A 82 8.19 1.86 -9.37
N VAL A 83 6.93 1.70 -8.97
CA VAL A 83 5.82 2.56 -9.42
C VAL A 83 6.11 4.03 -9.10
N LEU A 84 6.48 4.33 -7.85
CA LEU A 84 6.85 5.69 -7.43
C LEU A 84 8.00 6.24 -8.26
N ASN A 85 9.07 5.46 -8.46
CA ASN A 85 10.24 5.89 -9.22
C ASN A 85 9.88 6.23 -10.67
N LYS A 86 9.01 5.47 -11.33
CA LYS A 86 8.56 5.76 -12.69
C LYS A 86 7.74 7.05 -12.77
N VAL A 87 6.89 7.33 -11.78
CA VAL A 87 6.15 8.61 -11.71
C VAL A 87 7.09 9.79 -11.43
N ILE A 88 8.02 9.64 -10.47
CA ILE A 88 8.98 10.69 -10.09
C ILE A 88 9.91 11.05 -11.25
N THR A 89 10.36 10.05 -12.01
CA THR A 89 11.27 10.24 -13.16
C THR A 89 10.55 10.62 -14.46
N GLY A 90 9.21 10.74 -14.43
CA GLY A 90 8.41 11.13 -15.60
C GLY A 90 8.24 10.05 -16.65
N GLN A 91 8.61 8.79 -16.35
CA GLN A 91 8.32 7.64 -17.22
C GLN A 91 6.81 7.30 -17.23
N ALA A 92 6.10 7.66 -16.16
CA ALA A 92 4.66 7.51 -16.02
C ALA A 92 4.04 8.84 -15.58
N ASP A 93 2.82 9.11 -16.04
CA ASP A 93 2.03 10.26 -15.60
C ASP A 93 1.42 10.02 -14.22
N ALA A 94 1.08 8.75 -13.93
CA ALA A 94 0.42 8.35 -12.71
C ALA A 94 0.71 6.91 -12.31
N GLY A 95 0.44 6.59 -11.05
CA GLY A 95 0.40 5.22 -10.57
C GLY A 95 -0.40 5.05 -9.30
N LEU A 96 -0.59 3.80 -8.90
CA LEU A 96 -1.32 3.39 -7.69
C LEU A 96 -0.35 2.81 -6.68
N VAL A 97 -0.31 3.43 -5.50
CA VAL A 97 0.57 3.05 -4.38
C VAL A 97 -0.19 3.17 -3.07
N TYR A 98 0.43 2.86 -1.93
CA TYR A 98 -0.20 3.11 -0.64
C TYR A 98 0.04 4.55 -0.14
N VAL A 99 -0.84 5.04 0.73
CA VAL A 99 -0.72 6.37 1.35
C VAL A 99 0.64 6.55 2.04
N SER A 100 1.11 5.53 2.77
CA SER A 100 2.42 5.57 3.44
C SER A 100 3.58 5.79 2.46
N ASP A 101 3.53 5.14 1.30
CA ASP A 101 4.59 5.22 0.30
C ASP A 101 4.59 6.61 -0.34
N ALA A 102 3.42 7.12 -0.68
CA ALA A 102 3.26 8.45 -1.26
C ALA A 102 3.73 9.56 -0.29
N LEU A 103 3.46 9.41 1.03
CA LEU A 103 3.95 10.35 2.04
C LEU A 103 5.48 10.38 2.14
N SER A 104 6.15 9.25 1.94
CA SER A 104 7.62 9.17 1.98
C SER A 104 8.31 10.02 0.91
N VAL A 105 7.58 10.39 -0.14
CA VAL A 105 8.05 11.20 -1.28
C VAL A 105 7.12 12.39 -1.57
N ALA A 106 6.39 12.89 -0.56
CA ALA A 106 5.31 13.86 -0.73
C ALA A 106 5.70 15.16 -1.47
N THR A 107 6.98 15.54 -1.47
CA THR A 107 7.49 16.71 -2.20
C THR A 107 7.78 16.46 -3.68
N LYS A 108 7.80 15.19 -4.12
CA LYS A 108 8.17 14.76 -5.48
C LYS A 108 6.96 14.34 -6.33
N VAL A 109 5.81 14.11 -5.71
CA VAL A 109 4.58 13.66 -6.39
C VAL A 109 3.37 14.43 -5.87
N THR A 110 2.28 14.41 -6.61
CA THR A 110 0.98 14.87 -6.11
C THR A 110 0.09 13.68 -5.78
N CYS A 111 -0.38 13.62 -4.54
CA CYS A 111 -1.29 12.57 -4.09
C CYS A 111 -2.74 12.95 -4.42
N VAL A 112 -3.48 12.04 -5.05
CA VAL A 112 -4.91 12.19 -5.35
C VAL A 112 -5.65 11.05 -4.66
N ARG A 113 -6.43 11.40 -3.63
CA ARG A 113 -7.31 10.45 -2.94
C ARG A 113 -8.55 10.19 -3.79
N PHE A 114 -9.06 8.97 -3.73
CA PHE A 114 -10.26 8.56 -4.45
C PHE A 114 -11.11 7.66 -3.52
N PRO A 115 -12.45 7.77 -3.56
CA PRO A 115 -13.32 7.13 -2.58
C PRO A 115 -13.26 5.59 -2.59
N GLU A 116 -13.02 4.99 -3.74
CA GLU A 116 -13.04 3.54 -3.95
C GLU A 116 -11.90 2.83 -3.19
N ALA A 117 -10.81 3.55 -2.89
CA ALA A 117 -9.73 3.05 -2.05
C ALA A 117 -10.19 2.68 -0.62
N ALA A 118 -11.24 3.33 -0.10
CA ALA A 118 -11.78 3.03 1.22
C ALA A 118 -12.41 1.64 1.32
N GLY A 119 -12.84 1.06 0.19
CA GLY A 119 -13.36 -0.31 0.12
C GLY A 119 -12.27 -1.39 0.06
N VAL A 120 -11.01 -0.99 -0.18
CA VAL A 120 -9.88 -1.91 -0.32
C VAL A 120 -8.80 -1.54 0.70
N VAL A 121 -9.08 -1.87 1.96
CA VAL A 121 -8.17 -1.69 3.08
C VAL A 121 -7.22 -2.88 3.18
N ASN A 122 -5.91 -2.59 3.19
CA ASN A 122 -4.88 -3.57 3.44
C ASN A 122 -4.57 -3.62 4.94
N VAL A 123 -4.61 -4.81 5.54
CA VAL A 123 -4.41 -5.01 6.98
C VAL A 123 -3.06 -5.67 7.23
N TYR A 124 -2.27 -5.07 8.11
CA TYR A 124 -0.96 -5.58 8.50
C TYR A 124 -1.05 -6.24 9.87
N ALA A 125 -0.68 -7.51 9.91
CA ALA A 125 -0.65 -8.33 11.12
C ALA A 125 0.79 -8.62 11.55
N ILE A 126 1.01 -8.67 12.86
CA ILE A 126 2.29 -9.00 13.49
C ILE A 126 2.09 -10.18 14.45
N ALA A 127 3.05 -11.10 14.50
CA ALA A 127 3.00 -12.28 15.37
C ALA A 127 4.41 -12.75 15.73
N VAL A 128 4.55 -13.45 16.86
CA VAL A 128 5.80 -14.13 17.24
C VAL A 128 5.83 -15.52 16.63
N LEU A 129 6.96 -15.90 16.02
CA LEU A 129 7.18 -17.25 15.50
C LEU A 129 7.47 -18.25 16.62
N LYS A 130 6.95 -19.47 16.50
CA LYS A 130 7.09 -20.56 17.47
C LYS A 130 8.55 -21.00 17.71
N ARG A 131 9.40 -20.91 16.67
CA ARG A 131 10.81 -21.35 16.69
C ARG A 131 11.82 -20.19 16.79
N THR A 132 11.42 -19.03 17.32
CA THR A 132 12.37 -17.94 17.55
C THR A 132 13.38 -18.32 18.65
N SER A 133 14.65 -17.96 18.45
CA SER A 133 15.69 -18.09 19.48
C SER A 133 15.58 -17.03 20.59
N GLN A 134 14.77 -15.99 20.38
CA GLN A 134 14.62 -14.86 21.32
C GLN A 134 13.14 -14.56 21.62
N PRO A 135 12.40 -15.48 22.27
CA PRO A 135 10.95 -15.34 22.45
C PRO A 135 10.55 -14.15 23.32
N ALA A 136 11.35 -13.81 24.33
CA ALA A 136 11.10 -12.64 25.18
C ALA A 136 11.24 -11.34 24.39
N LEU A 137 12.34 -11.17 23.64
CA LEU A 137 12.57 -9.99 22.82
C LEU A 137 11.52 -9.85 21.71
N ALA A 138 11.15 -10.95 21.06
CA ALA A 138 10.10 -10.94 20.04
C ALA A 138 8.76 -10.45 20.60
N ARG A 139 8.38 -10.90 21.81
CA ARG A 139 7.17 -10.40 22.49
C ARG A 139 7.27 -8.91 22.85
N GLN A 140 8.42 -8.45 23.34
CA GLN A 140 8.65 -7.04 23.62
C GLN A 140 8.54 -6.17 22.35
N PHE A 141 9.07 -6.65 21.22
CA PHE A 141 8.95 -5.95 19.94
C PHE A 141 7.48 -5.84 19.49
N VAL A 142 6.72 -6.94 19.55
CA VAL A 142 5.28 -6.92 19.23
C VAL A 142 4.53 -5.93 20.15
N ALA A 143 4.83 -5.95 21.45
CA ALA A 143 4.24 -5.03 22.42
C ALA A 143 4.60 -3.57 22.10
N MET A 144 5.84 -3.28 21.74
CA MET A 144 6.30 -1.94 21.37
C MET A 144 5.61 -1.44 20.09
N VAL A 145 5.54 -2.26 19.03
CA VAL A 145 4.88 -1.90 17.76
C VAL A 145 3.41 -1.59 17.98
N THR A 146 2.73 -2.38 18.82
CA THR A 146 1.29 -2.23 19.08
C THR A 146 0.97 -1.21 20.17
N ALA A 147 1.95 -0.73 20.93
CA ALA A 147 1.78 0.30 21.96
C ALA A 147 1.54 1.70 21.39
N ALA A 148 1.22 2.66 22.27
CA ALA A 148 0.93 4.04 21.88
C ALA A 148 2.08 4.71 21.09
N ALA A 149 3.33 4.44 21.46
CA ALA A 149 4.50 4.97 20.75
C ALA A 149 4.61 4.40 19.33
N GLY A 150 4.52 3.07 19.16
CA GLY A 150 4.54 2.43 17.84
C GLY A 150 3.39 2.91 16.95
N ARG A 151 2.17 3.00 17.50
CA ARG A 151 1.01 3.54 16.78
C ARG A 151 1.22 4.99 16.31
N ARG A 152 1.86 5.83 17.13
CA ARG A 152 2.17 7.22 16.74
C ARG A 152 3.16 7.28 15.57
N ILE A 153 4.19 6.43 15.58
CA ILE A 153 5.17 6.35 14.48
C ILE A 153 4.49 5.89 13.18
N LEU A 154 3.62 4.88 13.28
CA LEU A 154 2.86 4.37 12.14
C LEU A 154 1.92 5.43 11.56
N ASP A 155 1.18 6.15 12.41
CA ASP A 155 0.29 7.25 12.03
C ASP A 155 1.04 8.38 11.33
N GLN A 156 2.19 8.81 11.89
CA GLN A 156 3.08 9.79 11.26
C GLN A 156 3.64 9.33 9.91
N SER A 157 3.73 8.02 9.69
CA SER A 157 4.19 7.41 8.45
C SER A 157 3.07 7.10 7.46
N GLY A 158 1.82 7.51 7.76
CA GLY A 158 0.67 7.34 6.86
C GLY A 158 -0.10 6.03 6.98
N PHE A 159 0.23 5.19 7.97
CA PHE A 159 -0.59 4.02 8.28
C PHE A 159 -1.78 4.43 9.13
N ALA A 160 -2.93 3.83 8.89
CA ALA A 160 -4.11 3.99 9.73
C ALA A 160 -4.17 2.90 10.81
N LYS A 161 -5.10 3.06 11.75
CA LYS A 161 -5.35 2.06 12.79
C LYS A 161 -5.97 0.79 12.19
N PRO A 162 -5.67 -0.39 12.76
CA PRO A 162 -6.37 -1.65 12.47
C PRO A 162 -7.89 -1.53 12.50
#